data_AF-A0A973SVM3-F1
#
_entry.id   AF-A0A973SVM3-F1
#
_cell.length_a   1.000
_cell.length_b   1.000
_cell.length_c   1.000
_cell.angle_alpha   90.00
_cell.angle_beta   90.00
_cell.angle_gamma   90.00
#
_symmetry.space_group_name_H-M   'P 1'
#
loop_
_entity.id
_entity.type
_entity.pdbx_description
1 polymer ?
#
loop_
_entity_poly.entity_id
_entity_poly.type
_entity_poly.pdbx_seq_one_letter_code
_entity_poly.pdbx_strand_id
1 'polypeptide(L)'
;MRVQVEVRPEDDGDALRALRSALAQEDDLAGRVSLTSAGPEPGSLGALDTLLVGLGSTASVTALTGALVAWIKHRTTDTTVTIRRPDGTETELSAQRMRGMTSQELTELAERVARALDGQAPE
;
A
#
# COMPACT_ATOMS: atom_id res chain seq x y z
N MET A 1 12.25 2.18 9.57
CA MET A 1 11.84 0.92 8.93
C MET A 1 11.50 1.16 7.46
N ARG A 2 11.58 0.16 6.58
CA ARG A 2 11.07 0.26 5.20
C ARG A 2 10.08 -0.85 4.94
N VAL A 3 9.00 -0.55 4.23
CA VAL A 3 8.02 -1.54 3.78
C VAL A 3 7.99 -1.58 2.27
N GLN A 4 7.67 -2.75 1.74
CA GLN A 4 7.44 -2.95 0.31
C GLN A 4 5.94 -2.91 0.06
N VAL A 5 5.52 -2.15 -0.94
CA VAL A 5 4.13 -2.06 -1.38
C VAL A 5 4.10 -2.52 -2.83
N GLU A 6 3.56 -3.71 -3.05
CA GLU A 6 3.33 -4.27 -4.37
C GLU A 6 1.89 -3.95 -4.79
N VAL A 7 1.70 -3.63 -6.07
CA VAL A 7 0.37 -3.41 -6.64
C VAL A 7 0.18 -4.34 -7.81
N ARG A 8 -0.88 -5.15 -7.74
CA ARG A 8 -1.37 -6.02 -8.81
C ARG A 8 -2.65 -5.44 -9.41
N PRO A 9 -2.54 -4.67 -10.50
CA PRO A 9 -3.70 -4.25 -11.28
C PRO A 9 -4.16 -5.37 -12.23
N GLU A 10 -5.48 -5.47 -12.47
CA GLU A 10 -6.01 -6.42 -13.46
C GLU A 10 -5.82 -5.93 -14.92
N ASP A 11 -5.85 -4.61 -15.17
CA ASP A 11 -5.86 -4.07 -16.55
C ASP A 11 -4.90 -2.88 -16.83
N ASP A 12 -4.27 -2.26 -15.83
CA ASP A 12 -3.50 -1.00 -16.03
C ASP A 12 -2.12 -0.97 -15.36
N GLY A 13 -1.05 -0.79 -16.14
CA GLY A 13 0.33 -0.61 -15.64
C GLY A 13 0.60 0.73 -14.93
N ASP A 14 -0.29 1.72 -15.05
CA ASP A 14 -0.12 3.04 -14.41
C ASP A 14 -0.55 3.08 -12.94
N ALA A 15 -1.14 1.98 -12.44
CA ALA A 15 -1.57 1.77 -11.06
C ALA A 15 -0.54 2.24 -10.03
N LEU A 16 0.69 1.77 -10.17
CA LEU A 16 1.73 2.02 -9.20
C LEU A 16 2.23 3.47 -9.26
N ARG A 17 2.24 4.07 -10.46
CA ARG A 17 2.60 5.49 -10.64
C ARG A 17 1.56 6.40 -10.00
N ALA A 18 0.27 6.08 -10.16
CA ALA A 18 -0.81 6.78 -9.49
C ALA A 18 -0.71 6.63 -7.96
N LEU A 19 -0.46 5.42 -7.45
CA LEU A 19 -0.26 5.19 -6.02
C LEU A 19 0.95 5.98 -5.50
N ARG A 20 2.09 5.92 -6.18
CA ARG A 20 3.28 6.71 -5.84
C ARG A 20 2.96 8.19 -5.77
N SER A 21 2.19 8.71 -6.72
CA SER A 21 1.79 10.11 -6.73
C SER A 21 0.92 10.44 -5.51
N ALA A 22 -0.04 9.58 -5.16
CA ALA A 22 -0.87 9.77 -3.97
C ALA A 22 -0.02 9.75 -2.68
N LEU A 23 0.89 8.80 -2.53
CA LEU A 23 1.80 8.75 -1.39
C LEU A 23 2.75 9.95 -1.35
N ALA A 24 3.16 10.49 -2.50
CA ALA A 24 4.01 11.67 -2.57
C ALA A 24 3.28 12.98 -2.24
N GLN A 25 1.94 12.99 -2.20
CA GLN A 25 1.16 14.13 -1.70
C GLN A 25 1.19 14.21 -0.17
N GLU A 26 1.48 13.12 0.52
CA GLU A 26 1.58 13.11 1.99
C GLU A 26 2.93 13.70 2.41
N ASP A 27 2.92 14.82 3.13
CA ASP A 27 4.15 15.47 3.63
C ASP A 27 5.03 14.53 4.47
N ASP A 28 4.43 13.61 5.22
CA ASP A 28 5.16 12.65 6.05
C ASP A 28 5.82 11.51 5.22
N LEU A 29 5.41 11.32 3.96
CA LEU A 29 5.97 10.32 3.05
C LEU A 29 6.74 10.95 1.89
N ALA A 30 6.58 12.24 1.66
CA ALA A 30 7.28 12.98 0.62
C ALA A 30 8.80 12.78 0.75
N GLY A 31 9.43 12.35 -0.35
CA GLY A 31 10.86 12.02 -0.37
C GLY A 31 11.26 10.67 0.27
N ARG A 32 10.30 9.93 0.85
CA ARG A 32 10.53 8.59 1.44
C ARG A 32 10.01 7.43 0.59
N VAL A 33 9.32 7.74 -0.50
CA VAL A 33 8.76 6.77 -1.46
C VAL A 33 9.72 6.59 -2.64
N SER A 34 10.26 5.39 -2.79
CA SER A 34 11.15 5.01 -3.90
C SER A 34 10.52 3.90 -4.75
N LEU A 35 10.58 4.05 -6.06
CA LEU A 35 10.17 2.99 -6.98
C LEU A 35 11.32 1.99 -7.10
N THR A 36 11.04 0.73 -6.78
CA THR A 36 11.94 -0.40 -7.02
C THR A 36 11.28 -1.27 -8.06
N SER A 37 11.92 -1.41 -9.22
CA SER A 37 11.53 -2.46 -10.15
C SER A 37 12.06 -3.76 -9.55
N ALA A 38 11.19 -4.53 -8.89
CA ALA A 38 11.50 -5.91 -8.57
C ALA A 38 11.52 -6.64 -9.92
N GLY A 39 12.68 -7.14 -10.32
CA GLY A 39 12.82 -7.83 -11.60
C GLY A 39 11.76 -8.92 -11.73
N PRO A 40 11.18 -9.12 -12.94
CA PRO A 40 10.07 -10.04 -13.11
C PRO A 40 10.43 -11.42 -12.57
N GLU A 41 9.63 -11.95 -11.65
CA GLU A 41 9.74 -13.34 -11.27
C GLU A 41 9.51 -14.19 -12.53
N PRO A 42 10.40 -15.15 -12.86
CA PRO A 42 10.30 -15.93 -14.08
C PRO A 42 9.04 -16.79 -14.02
N GLY A 43 7.97 -16.33 -14.64
CA GLY A 43 6.66 -16.99 -14.63
C GLY A 43 5.46 -16.03 -14.65
N SER A 44 5.63 -14.77 -14.25
CA SER A 44 4.61 -13.73 -14.41
C SER A 44 4.88 -12.91 -15.68
N LEU A 45 3.93 -12.92 -16.61
CA LEU A 45 3.89 -12.02 -17.77
C LEU A 45 3.55 -10.60 -17.28
N GLY A 46 4.53 -9.89 -16.75
CA GLY A 46 4.42 -8.50 -16.30
C GLY A 46 5.39 -8.21 -15.17
N ALA A 47 6.25 -7.20 -15.36
CA ALA A 47 7.08 -6.70 -14.27
C ALA A 47 6.17 -6.16 -13.16
N LEU A 48 6.24 -6.76 -11.97
CA LEU A 48 5.55 -6.24 -10.79
C LEU A 48 6.43 -5.15 -10.20
N ASP A 49 6.19 -3.91 -10.61
CA ASP A 49 6.86 -2.79 -9.99
C ASP A 49 6.44 -2.70 -8.49
N THR A 50 7.41 -2.43 -7.62
CA THR A 50 7.23 -2.38 -6.16
C THR A 50 7.60 -1.00 -5.65
N LEU A 51 6.84 -0.46 -4.69
CA LEU A 51 7.19 0.78 -4.01
C LEU A 51 7.85 0.48 -2.65
N LEU A 52 9.04 1.03 -2.44
CA LEU A 52 9.70 1.06 -1.15
C LEU A 52 9.29 2.33 -0.40
N VAL A 53 8.67 2.18 0.76
CA VAL A 53 8.26 3.32 1.60
C VAL A 53 9.04 3.30 2.92
N GLY A 54 9.74 4.40 3.20
CA GLY A 54 10.42 4.59 4.50
C GLY A 54 9.45 5.01 5.59
N LEU A 55 9.19 4.13 6.55
CA LEU A 55 8.43 4.41 7.77
C LEU A 55 9.41 4.80 8.88
N GLY A 56 9.47 6.10 9.18
CA GLY A 56 10.38 6.67 10.18
C GLY A 56 9.72 6.93 11.54
N SER A 57 8.39 7.01 11.55
CA SER A 57 7.56 7.33 12.72
C SER A 57 6.17 6.72 12.55
N THR A 58 5.42 6.60 13.64
CA THR A 58 4.00 6.20 13.61
C THR A 58 3.16 7.14 12.72
N ALA A 59 3.52 8.43 12.65
CA ALA A 59 2.89 9.38 11.70
C ALA A 59 3.04 8.93 10.23
N SER A 60 4.21 8.41 9.84
CA SER A 60 4.45 7.89 8.50
C SER A 60 3.60 6.66 8.21
N VAL A 61 3.39 5.82 9.23
CA VAL A 61 2.56 4.62 9.12
C VAL A 61 1.09 5.01 8.89
N THR A 62 0.59 5.98 9.66
CA THR A 62 -0.77 6.49 9.51
C THR A 62 -0.98 7.16 8.16
N ALA A 63 -0.05 8.01 7.73
CA ALA A 63 -0.09 8.67 6.43
C ALA A 63 -0.10 7.64 5.28
N LEU A 64 0.77 6.63 5.33
CA LEU A 64 0.83 5.58 4.32
C LEU A 64 -0.52 4.85 4.21
N THR A 65 -1.07 4.49 5.36
CA THR A 65 -2.30 3.70 5.37
C THR A 65 -3.52 4.52 4.97
N GLY A 66 -3.61 5.78 5.42
CA GLY A 66 -4.66 6.71 5.02
C GLY A 66 -4.62 6.99 3.52
N ALA A 67 -3.45 7.29 2.98
CA ALA A 67 -3.27 7.53 1.54
C ALA A 67 -3.57 6.28 0.70
N LEU A 68 -3.18 5.08 1.16
CA LEU A 68 -3.53 3.81 0.51
C LEU A 68 -5.04 3.61 0.44
N VAL A 69 -5.74 3.72 1.57
CA VAL A 69 -7.19 3.53 1.64
C VAL A 69 -7.92 4.60 0.81
N ALA A 70 -7.48 5.85 0.88
CA ALA A 70 -8.02 6.93 0.07
C ALA A 70 -7.81 6.67 -1.44
N TRP A 71 -6.61 6.24 -1.83
CA TRP A 71 -6.29 5.95 -3.22
C TRP A 71 -7.09 4.75 -3.76
N ILE A 72 -7.17 3.65 -3.00
CA ILE A 72 -7.95 2.46 -3.38
C ILE A 72 -9.44 2.83 -3.52
N LYS A 73 -9.97 3.63 -2.59
CA LYS A 73 -11.38 4.08 -2.63
C LYS A 73 -11.70 4.93 -3.85
N HIS A 74 -10.79 5.80 -4.28
CA HIS A 74 -10.96 6.61 -5.49
C HIS A 74 -10.70 5.83 -6.78
N ARG A 75 -10.24 4.59 -6.69
CA ARG A 75 -9.91 3.78 -7.85
C ARG A 75 -11.09 2.93 -8.29
N THR A 76 -11.40 3.03 -9.59
CA THR A 76 -12.47 2.24 -10.20
C THR A 76 -12.00 0.84 -10.59
N THR A 77 -10.73 0.63 -10.93
CA THR A 77 -10.22 -0.69 -11.34
C THR A 77 -10.04 -1.63 -10.16
N ASP A 78 -10.36 -2.91 -10.35
CA ASP A 78 -10.01 -3.93 -9.37
C ASP A 78 -8.48 -4.02 -9.26
N THR A 79 -7.98 -3.99 -8.04
CA THR A 79 -6.55 -3.93 -7.77
C THR A 79 -6.30 -4.51 -6.40
N THR A 80 -5.29 -5.35 -6.34
CA THR A 80 -4.78 -5.90 -5.09
C THR A 80 -3.48 -5.19 -4.74
N VAL A 81 -3.40 -4.67 -3.53
CA VAL A 81 -2.21 -4.01 -2.98
C VAL A 81 -1.68 -4.88 -1.85
N THR A 82 -0.46 -5.34 -1.96
CA THR A 82 0.18 -6.20 -0.97
C THR A 82 1.30 -5.43 -0.28
N ILE A 83 1.23 -5.32 1.03
CA ILE A 83 2.19 -4.58 1.85
C ILE A 83 3.01 -5.62 2.63
N ARG A 84 4.33 -5.65 2.39
CA ARG A 84 5.28 -6.54 3.05
C ARG A 84 6.19 -5.76 3.99
N ARG A 85 6.21 -6.18 5.25
CA ARG A 85 7.23 -5.77 6.22
C ARG A 85 8.46 -6.67 6.13
N PRO A 86 9.64 -6.12 6.48
CA PRO A 86 10.86 -6.91 6.61
C PRO A 86 10.79 -7.90 7.79
N ASP A 87 9.89 -7.67 8.75
CA ASP A 87 9.59 -8.60 9.85
C ASP A 87 8.82 -9.87 9.40
N GLY A 88 8.39 -9.96 8.14
CA GLY A 88 7.62 -11.09 7.62
C GLY A 88 6.10 -10.91 7.71
N THR A 89 5.61 -9.80 8.28
CA THR A 89 4.19 -9.44 8.21
C THR A 89 3.81 -9.05 6.78
N GLU A 90 2.78 -9.68 6.24
CA GLU A 90 2.20 -9.36 4.94
C GLU A 90 0.73 -8.99 5.13
N THR A 91 0.33 -7.87 4.53
CA THR A 91 -1.04 -7.38 4.56
C THR A 91 -1.53 -7.13 3.15
N GLU A 92 -2.58 -7.83 2.75
CA GLU A 92 -3.22 -7.67 1.44
C GLU A 92 -4.48 -6.80 1.54
N LEU A 93 -4.59 -5.83 0.64
CA LEU A 93 -5.74 -4.93 0.49
C LEU A 93 -6.28 -5.02 -0.92
N SER A 94 -7.54 -5.40 -1.07
CA SER A 94 -8.19 -5.53 -2.39
C SER A 94 -9.25 -4.44 -2.57
N ALA A 95 -9.21 -3.74 -3.70
CA ALA A 95 -10.22 -2.75 -4.08
C ALA A 95 -11.63 -3.37 -4.10
N GLN A 96 -11.75 -4.62 -4.55
CA GLN A 96 -13.01 -5.36 -4.56
C GLN A 96 -13.64 -5.50 -3.17
N ARG A 97 -12.83 -5.81 -2.15
CA ARG A 97 -13.30 -5.91 -0.76
C ARG A 97 -13.74 -4.55 -0.22
N MET A 98 -13.02 -3.48 -0.58
CA MET A 98 -13.29 -2.12 -0.11
C MET A 98 -14.54 -1.48 -0.73
N ARG A 99 -14.94 -1.86 -1.95
CA ARG A 99 -16.13 -1.29 -2.62
C ARG A 99 -17.43 -1.48 -1.84
N GLY A 100 -17.53 -2.51 -1.02
CA GLY A 100 -18.69 -2.77 -0.16
C GLY A 100 -18.59 -2.21 1.25
N MET A 101 -17.44 -1.65 1.64
CA MET A 101 -17.17 -1.21 3.01
C MET A 101 -17.65 0.23 3.24
N THR A 102 -18.16 0.48 4.44
CA THR A 102 -18.50 1.84 4.87
C THR A 102 -17.25 2.67 5.15
N SER A 103 -17.39 4.01 5.21
CA SER A 103 -16.25 4.88 5.56
C SER A 103 -15.69 4.58 6.96
N GLN A 104 -16.53 4.10 7.87
CA GLN A 104 -16.10 3.66 9.20
C GLN A 104 -15.27 2.38 9.10
N GLU A 105 -15.76 1.35 8.40
CA GLU A 105 -15.01 0.10 8.22
C GLU A 105 -13.68 0.30 7.48
N LEU A 106 -13.64 1.22 6.50
CA LEU A 106 -12.40 1.59 5.82
C LEU A 106 -11.40 2.25 6.78
N THR A 107 -11.89 3.10 7.69
CA THR A 107 -11.07 3.74 8.72
C THR A 107 -10.55 2.69 9.70
N GLU A 108 -11.40 1.78 10.19
CA GLU A 108 -11.00 0.70 11.09
C GLU A 108 -9.99 -0.25 10.44
N LEU A 109 -10.18 -0.56 9.15
CA LEU A 109 -9.22 -1.32 8.35
C LEU A 109 -7.89 -0.58 8.25
N ALA A 110 -7.91 0.73 7.97
CA ALA A 110 -6.71 1.55 7.93
C ALA A 110 -5.98 1.54 9.28
N GLU A 111 -6.69 1.72 10.39
CA GLU A 111 -6.08 1.69 11.72
C GLU A 111 -5.52 0.30 12.07
N ARG A 112 -6.20 -0.77 11.64
CA ARG A 112 -5.71 -2.15 11.84
C ARG A 112 -4.44 -2.41 11.05
N VAL A 113 -4.39 -2.00 9.80
CA VAL A 113 -3.18 -2.11 8.97
C VAL A 113 -2.07 -1.23 9.53
N ALA A 114 -2.36 0.01 9.93
CA ALA A 114 -1.38 0.89 10.53
C ALA A 114 -0.76 0.28 11.80
N ARG A 115 -1.56 -0.32 12.69
CA ARG A 115 -1.05 -1.03 13.88
C ARG A 115 -0.18 -2.23 13.53
N ALA A 116 -0.59 -3.04 12.56
CA ALA A 116 0.24 -4.15 12.06
C ALA A 116 1.58 -3.66 11.47
N LEU A 117 1.55 -2.51 10.79
CA LEU A 117 2.73 -1.88 10.21
C LEU A 117 3.62 -1.17 11.24
N ASP A 118 3.08 -0.69 12.36
CA ASP A 118 3.83 -0.12 13.47
C ASP A 118 4.53 -1.22 14.29
N GLY A 119 3.97 -2.43 14.31
CA GLY A 119 4.56 -3.60 15.00
C GLY A 119 3.90 -3.90 16.32
N GLN A 120 2.75 -3.26 16.56
CA GLN A 120 1.82 -3.65 17.59
C GLN A 120 1.07 -4.90 17.10
N ALA A 121 1.75 -6.05 17.12
CA ALA A 121 1.06 -7.33 17.02
C ALA A 121 0.05 -7.41 18.19
N PRO A 122 -1.20 -7.84 17.96
CA PRO A 122 -2.06 -8.19 19.08
C PRO A 122 -1.41 -9.37 19.82
N GLU A 123 -1.12 -9.18 21.10
CA GLU A 123 -0.64 -10.21 22.03
C GLU A 123 -1.61 -11.40 22.13
#